data_AF-A0A819L9N3-F1
#
_entry.id   AF-A0A819L9N3-F1
#
_cell.length_a   1.000
_cell.length_b   1.000
_cell.length_c   1.000
_cell.angle_alpha   90.00
_cell.angle_beta   90.00
_cell.angle_gamma   90.00
#
_symmetry.space_group_name_H-M   'P 1'
#
loop_
_entity.id
_entity.type
_entity.pdbx_description
1 polymer ?
#
loop_
_entity_poly.entity_id
_entity_poly.type
_entity_poly.pdbx_seq_one_letter_code
_entity_poly.pdbx_strand_id
1 'polypeptide(L)' 'QQFDEFTKGGCKKHLAYYMGGDLLEGRWVCCRQQANDSPGCEPCDHTDAVRIYTENPDYGTWTWEPA' A
#
# COMPACT_ATOMS: atom_id res chain seq x y z
N GLN A 1 9.27 -11.28 -7.67
CA GLN A 1 9.97 -11.94 -6.55
C GLN A 1 9.11 -13.13 -6.13
N GLN A 2 9.72 -14.30 -5.95
CA GLN A 2 9.00 -15.54 -5.61
C GLN A 2 8.76 -15.53 -4.10
N PHE A 3 7.50 -15.67 -3.67
CA PHE A 3 7.10 -15.69 -2.26
C PHE A 3 7.38 -17.08 -1.66
N ASP A 4 8.06 -17.13 -0.52
CA ASP A 4 8.27 -18.34 0.27
C ASP A 4 7.24 -18.37 1.41
N GLU A 5 6.29 -19.28 1.33
CA GLU A 5 5.15 -19.38 2.25
C GLU A 5 5.57 -19.76 3.69
N PHE A 6 6.75 -20.36 3.85
CA PHE A 6 7.31 -20.79 5.14
C PHE A 6 7.92 -19.64 5.94
N THR A 7 8.42 -18.61 5.26
CA THR A 7 8.93 -17.39 5.86
C THR A 7 7.97 -16.25 5.59
N LYS A 8 7.03 -16.00 6.52
CA LYS A 8 6.18 -14.78 6.53
C LYS A 8 6.95 -13.44 6.47
N GLY A 9 8.26 -13.45 6.27
CA GLY A 9 9.18 -12.31 6.34
C GLY A 9 9.45 -11.57 5.03
N GLY A 10 8.75 -11.86 3.93
CA GLY A 10 9.03 -11.22 2.63
C GLY A 10 8.18 -9.99 2.29
N CYS A 11 6.93 -9.95 2.72
CA CYS A 11 5.98 -8.94 2.25
C CYS A 11 5.87 -7.77 3.22
N LYS A 12 5.88 -6.56 2.65
CA LYS A 12 5.67 -5.33 3.38
C LYS A 12 4.68 -4.43 2.65
N LYS A 13 3.88 -3.69 3.41
CA LYS A 13 2.95 -2.69 2.90
C LYS A 13 3.20 -1.32 3.54
N HIS A 14 2.75 -0.28 2.84
CA HIS A 14 2.56 1.03 3.44
C HIS A 14 1.18 1.05 4.10
N LEU A 15 1.12 1.47 5.37
CA LEU A 15 -0.15 1.56 6.12
C LEU A 15 -0.93 2.84 5.85
N ALA A 16 -0.32 3.80 5.16
CA ALA A 16 -0.93 5.08 4.83
C ALA A 16 -0.68 5.42 3.35
N TYR A 17 -1.39 6.42 2.86
CA TYR A 17 -1.31 6.86 1.47
C TYR A 17 -0.01 7.62 1.17
N TYR A 18 0.31 7.70 -0.12
CA TYR A 18 1.35 8.59 -0.64
C TYR A 18 0.76 9.98 -0.86
N MET A 19 1.44 11.02 -0.40
CA MET A 19 1.11 12.42 -0.72
C MET A 19 2.23 13.01 -1.56
N GLY A 20 1.90 13.63 -2.68
CA GLY A 20 2.87 14.29 -3.55
C GLY A 20 2.20 14.94 -4.75
N GLY A 21 2.90 15.85 -5.40
CA GLY A 21 2.44 16.55 -6.61
C GLY A 21 3.34 17.73 -6.92
N ASP A 22 2.87 18.66 -7.74
CA ASP A 22 3.70 19.81 -8.18
C ASP A 22 4.07 20.78 -7.03
N LEU A 23 3.23 20.83 -5.98
CA LEU A 23 3.42 21.76 -4.85
C LEU A 23 4.06 21.11 -3.62
N LEU A 24 3.86 19.80 -3.44
CA LEU A 24 4.28 19.07 -2.24
C LEU A 24 5.31 18.00 -2.63
N GLU A 25 6.43 18.00 -1.91
CA GLU A 25 7.40 16.92 -2.03
C GLU A 25 6.74 15.58 -1.73
N GLY A 26 6.86 14.68 -2.70
CA GLY A 26 6.26 13.36 -2.64
C GLY A 26 6.82 12.52 -1.50
N ARG A 27 5.94 11.96 -0.66
CA ARG A 27 6.29 11.06 0.44
C ARG A 27 5.15 10.14 0.87
N TRP A 28 5.52 8.95 1.30
CA TRP A 28 4.63 8.06 2.07
C TRP A 28 4.36 8.63 3.45
N VAL A 29 3.09 8.71 3.84
CA VAL A 29 2.70 9.27 5.15
C VAL A 29 3.18 8.38 6.31
N CYS A 30 3.24 7.06 6.12
CA CYS A 30 3.61 6.12 7.19
C CYS A 30 5.11 6.14 7.53
N CYS A 31 6.01 6.33 6.56
CA CYS A 31 7.45 6.16 6.76
C CYS A 31 8.33 7.27 6.18
N ARG A 32 7.72 8.28 5.54
CA ARG A 32 8.40 9.41 4.89
C ARG A 32 9.33 9.05 3.73
N GLN A 33 9.29 7.82 3.23
CA GLN A 33 9.98 7.45 1.98
C GLN A 33 9.46 8.32 0.83
N GLN A 34 10.37 8.90 0.06
CA GLN A 34 10.02 9.87 -0.98
C GLN A 34 9.57 9.22 -2.30
N ALA A 35 10.08 8.03 -2.62
CA ALA A 35 9.72 7.33 -3.84
C ALA A 35 8.38 6.57 -3.68
N ASN A 36 7.44 6.80 -4.59
CA ASN A 36 6.13 6.13 -4.58
C ASN A 36 6.28 4.60 -4.77
N ASP A 37 7.25 4.17 -5.56
CA ASP A 37 7.57 2.76 -5.81
C ASP A 37 8.44 2.09 -4.72
N SER A 38 8.75 2.81 -3.63
CA SER A 38 9.53 2.23 -2.53
C SER A 38 8.78 1.09 -1.84
N PRO A 39 9.50 0.03 -1.40
CA PRO A 39 8.89 -1.10 -0.70
C PRO A 39 8.20 -0.65 0.60
N GLY A 40 7.14 -1.36 0.96
CA GLY A 40 6.39 -1.12 2.19
C GLY A 40 7.28 -1.11 3.44
N CYS A 41 6.89 -0.32 4.45
CA CYS A 41 7.65 -0.23 5.70
C CYS A 41 7.23 -1.27 6.75
N GLU A 42 6.00 -1.76 6.70
CA GLU A 42 5.45 -2.66 7.72
C GLU A 42 5.25 -4.07 7.18
N PRO A 43 5.63 -5.13 7.93
CA PRO A 43 5.34 -6.51 7.56
C PRO A 43 3.84 -6.73 7.34
N CYS A 44 3.50 -7.54 6.36
CA CYS A 44 2.12 -7.98 6.15
C CYS A 44 2.06 -9.40 5.64
N ASP A 45 0.91 -10.04 5.86
CA ASP A 45 0.61 -11.29 5.19
C ASP A 45 0.57 -11.04 3.67
N HIS A 46 1.25 -11.91 2.93
CA HIS A 46 1.16 -11.93 1.48
C HIS A 46 -0.29 -12.24 1.08
N THR A 47 -0.76 -11.62 0.00
CA THR A 47 -2.08 -11.91 -0.54
C THR A 47 -2.02 -11.92 -2.05
N ASP A 48 -2.55 -13.01 -2.62
CA ASP A 48 -2.80 -13.15 -4.06
C ASP A 48 -4.20 -12.67 -4.45
N ALA A 49 -4.97 -12.16 -3.48
CA ALA A 49 -6.30 -11.64 -3.73
C ALA A 49 -6.23 -10.44 -4.67
N VAL A 50 -6.96 -10.52 -5.78
CA VAL A 50 -7.07 -9.43 -6.74
C VAL A 50 -7.73 -8.23 -6.05
N ARG A 51 -7.08 -7.06 -6.15
CA ARG A 51 -7.65 -5.82 -5.60
C ARG A 51 -8.76 -5.29 -6.49
N ILE A 52 -10.01 -5.44 -6.05
CA ILE A 52 -11.19 -4.83 -6.68
C ILE A 52 -11.61 -3.64 -5.80
N TYR A 53 -11.30 -2.42 -6.25
CA TYR A 53 -11.66 -1.22 -5.51
C TYR A 53 -13.13 -0.87 -5.74
N THR A 54 -13.86 -0.62 -4.65
CA THR A 54 -15.24 -0.16 -4.67
C THR A 54 -15.26 1.33 -4.36
N GLU A 55 -15.97 2.11 -5.17
CA GLU A 55 -16.17 3.54 -4.93
C GLU A 55 -17.17 3.73 -3.79
N ASN A 56 -16.80 4.55 -2.81
CA ASN A 56 -17.70 5.08 -1.79
C ASN A 56 -18.21 6.46 -2.26
N PRO A 57 -19.48 6.55 -2.72
CA PRO A 57 -20.03 7.76 -3.31
C PRO A 57 -20.19 8.91 -2.31
N ASP A 58 -20.26 8.62 -1.00
CA ASP A 58 -20.46 9.65 0.03
C ASP A 58 -19.22 10.53 0.24
N TYR A 59 -18.03 9.96 0.00
CA TYR A 59 -16.75 10.61 0.27
C TYR A 59 -15.84 10.71 -0.96
N GLY A 60 -16.26 10.16 -2.12
CA GLY A 60 -15.45 10.10 -3.34
C GLY A 60 -14.17 9.28 -3.15
N THR A 61 -14.17 8.34 -2.21
CA THR A 61 -13.01 7.52 -1.85
C THR A 61 -13.17 6.12 -2.43
N TRP A 62 -12.05 5.47 -2.74
CA TRP A 62 -12.04 4.09 -3.22
C TRP A 62 -11.51 3.19 -2.11
N THR A 63 -12.27 2.17 -1.72
CA THR A 63 -11.87 1.22 -0.68
C THR A 63 -11.69 -0.17 -1.28
N TRP A 64 -10.77 -0.94 -0.69
CA TRP A 64 -10.60 -2.35 -0.99
C TRP A 64 -10.54 -3.11 0.33
N GLU A 65 -11.31 -4.18 0.42
CA GLU A 65 -11.25 -5.14 1.51
C GLU A 65 -10.86 -6.51 0.94
N PRO A 66 -9.88 -7.22 1.55
CA PRO A 66 -9.65 -8.62 1.22
C PRO A 66 -10.89 -9.43 1.62
N ALA A 67 -11.33 -10.33 0.74
CA ALA A 67 -12.38 -11.30 1.04
C ALA A 67 -11.95 -12.32 2.10
#